data_AF-A0A7X9EHS8-F1
#
_entry.id   AF-A0A7X9EHS8-F1
#
_cell.length_a   1.000
_cell.length_b   1.000
_cell.length_c   1.000
_cell.angle_alpha   90.00
_cell.angle_beta   90.00
_cell.angle_gamma   90.00
#
_symmetry.space_group_name_H-M   'P 1'
#
loop_
_entity.id
_entity.type
_entity.pdbx_description
1 polymer ?
#
loop_
_entity_poly.entity_id
_entity_poly.type
_entity_poly.pdbx_seq_one_letter_code
_entity_poly.pdbx_strand_id
1 'polypeptide(L)'
;AGDVNGDGYSDVIVGSYNYNSGRGKAYLYYGSAFGLSSSAGWTKEGEIAGGYFGISASTAGDVNGDGYSDIIIGAFGCNSGAGRTYLYCGGSTGLSSSPSWIRNGENMSDMFGATVATAGDVNGDGYSDVLVNAYGFNLNSGRAYLFNGSASGLTLTPSWVATGEGINNYFGRAIATAGDVNGDGYSDVIAGAWGYNSETGKAYLYLGGPSGLSSSPSWVKTGETTYSRYGLPAVSAGDVNGDGFSDVLIGADRFSDYQGKAYLYLGSASGLSSPHSWSGSGPGENSCYGYVSGAGDVNGDGYGDIVVGAYYAPGDGTGMAFFYYGNGGAGVTVKPMQMRNDLTAPIPVGGNAYEQKLRLCLKLRSPIGKVWSKMEWQIAPWGSTFSPSVNPIQADTSWYYNPVYRTVPITLDEDKQRYTWRVRIKYHPAKSPFIPFSPWFTLSSNGLYEADIKSTSAAEPNPPSQCIPPDEPCWLYLVTKDGTNYTLNWQDPNQTNQRTGWNIRRSNNASLPKDTWPLVGSNVVDMDQGTANYQWTDHSGDDPSPSSIWYYQVTTYNNNCPAEGPF
;
A
#
# COMPACT_ATOMS: atom_id res chain seq x y z
N ALA A 1 -11.19 -8.51 11.13
CA ALA A 1 -11.75 -7.69 12.23
C ALA A 1 -10.94 -6.41 12.43
N GLY A 2 -9.80 -6.23 11.75
CA GLY A 2 -8.84 -5.20 12.12
C GLY A 2 -8.12 -5.58 13.40
N ASP A 3 -7.35 -4.68 13.98
CA ASP A 3 -6.64 -4.87 15.25
C ASP A 3 -7.53 -4.35 16.40
N VAL A 4 -8.31 -5.24 17.01
CA VAL A 4 -9.34 -4.85 17.99
C VAL A 4 -8.78 -4.70 19.41
N ASN A 5 -7.55 -5.16 19.64
CA ASN A 5 -6.88 -5.15 20.94
C ASN A 5 -5.64 -4.24 20.99
N GLY A 6 -5.24 -3.67 19.85
CA GLY A 6 -4.14 -2.71 19.70
C GLY A 6 -2.75 -3.33 19.80
N ASP A 7 -2.62 -4.64 19.56
CA ASP A 7 -1.33 -5.34 19.66
C ASP A 7 -0.47 -5.23 18.39
N GLY A 8 -1.00 -4.60 17.34
CA GLY A 8 -0.34 -4.36 16.07
C GLY A 8 -0.56 -5.46 15.03
N TYR A 9 -1.38 -6.47 15.32
CA TYR A 9 -1.72 -7.56 14.40
C TYR A 9 -3.23 -7.55 14.11
N SER A 10 -3.61 -7.81 12.86
CA SER A 10 -5.02 -7.91 12.50
C SER A 10 -5.65 -9.20 13.06
N ASP A 11 -6.83 -9.06 13.64
CA ASP A 11 -7.66 -10.13 14.20
C ASP A 11 -8.71 -10.63 13.19
N VAL A 12 -9.24 -11.83 13.43
CA VAL A 12 -10.22 -12.48 12.56
C VAL A 12 -11.52 -12.77 13.29
N ILE A 13 -12.64 -12.32 12.69
CA ILE A 13 -14.01 -12.59 13.17
C ILE A 13 -14.66 -13.63 12.26
N VAL A 14 -15.29 -14.64 12.85
CA VAL A 14 -15.95 -15.73 12.15
C VAL A 14 -17.37 -15.89 12.67
N GLY A 15 -18.33 -15.96 11.75
CA GLY A 15 -19.74 -16.20 12.06
C GLY A 15 -20.16 -17.65 11.82
N SER A 16 -21.00 -18.17 12.71
CA SER A 16 -21.64 -19.48 12.62
C SER A 16 -23.15 -19.30 12.74
N TYR A 17 -23.74 -18.70 11.71
CA TYR A 17 -25.12 -18.21 11.73
C TYR A 17 -26.19 -19.30 11.92
N ASN A 18 -25.89 -20.55 11.54
CA ASN A 18 -26.80 -21.69 11.73
C ASN A 18 -26.69 -22.37 13.10
N TYR A 19 -25.78 -21.93 13.97
CA TYR A 19 -25.60 -22.49 15.30
C TYR A 19 -26.91 -22.51 16.10
N ASN A 20 -27.19 -23.63 16.78
CA ASN A 20 -28.31 -23.81 17.70
C ASN A 20 -29.67 -23.37 17.08
N SER A 21 -30.10 -24.08 16.04
CA SER A 21 -31.34 -23.79 15.30
C SER A 21 -31.38 -22.36 14.73
N GLY A 22 -30.28 -21.92 14.12
CA GLY A 22 -30.20 -20.59 13.51
C GLY A 22 -30.16 -19.45 14.54
N ARG A 23 -29.86 -19.72 15.80
CA ARG A 23 -29.60 -18.67 16.79
C ARG A 23 -28.38 -17.84 16.41
N GLY A 24 -27.37 -18.52 15.88
CA GLY A 24 -26.16 -17.91 15.40
C GLY A 24 -25.15 -17.60 16.51
N LYS A 25 -23.89 -17.52 16.12
CA LYS A 25 -22.77 -17.29 17.03
C LYS A 25 -21.60 -16.66 16.28
N ALA A 26 -20.80 -15.84 16.95
CA ALA A 26 -19.59 -15.26 16.41
C ALA A 26 -18.38 -15.54 17.31
N TYR A 27 -17.21 -15.67 16.70
CA TYR A 27 -15.93 -15.98 17.33
C TYR A 27 -14.85 -15.02 16.82
N LEU A 28 -14.13 -14.38 17.72
CA LEU A 28 -12.96 -13.58 17.39
C LEU A 28 -11.69 -14.35 17.79
N TYR A 29 -10.74 -14.44 16.87
CA TYR A 29 -9.41 -15.00 17.08
C TYR A 29 -8.38 -13.88 16.95
N TYR A 30 -7.52 -13.75 17.96
CA TYR A 30 -6.51 -12.69 17.97
C TYR A 30 -5.35 -13.03 17.03
N GLY A 31 -4.87 -12.03 16.31
CA GLY A 31 -3.64 -12.08 15.53
C GLY A 31 -2.39 -12.05 16.41
N SER A 32 -1.27 -12.49 15.86
CA SER A 32 0.04 -12.36 16.50
C SER A 32 1.17 -12.54 15.49
N ALA A 33 2.41 -12.35 15.93
CA ALA A 33 3.61 -12.68 15.15
C ALA A 33 3.66 -14.15 14.69
N PHE A 34 2.96 -15.05 15.39
CA PHE A 34 2.93 -16.49 15.10
C PHE A 34 1.64 -16.91 14.37
N GLY A 35 0.84 -15.95 13.91
CA GLY A 35 -0.46 -16.18 13.30
C GLY A 35 -1.61 -16.11 14.32
N LEU A 36 -2.74 -16.71 13.94
CA LEU A 36 -3.98 -16.65 14.73
C LEU A 36 -3.91 -17.53 15.99
N SER A 37 -4.51 -17.05 17.07
CA SER A 37 -4.72 -17.82 18.29
C SER A 37 -5.52 -19.11 18.02
N SER A 38 -5.16 -20.21 18.69
CA SER A 38 -5.86 -21.51 18.53
C SER A 38 -7.23 -21.58 19.22
N SER A 39 -7.54 -20.63 20.09
CA SER A 39 -8.83 -20.50 20.77
C SER A 39 -9.40 -19.10 20.57
N ALA A 40 -10.72 -18.98 20.50
CA ALA A 40 -11.38 -17.69 20.37
C ALA A 40 -11.14 -16.83 21.64
N GLY A 41 -10.65 -15.62 21.44
CA GLY A 41 -10.46 -14.63 22.50
C GLY A 41 -11.76 -13.91 22.90
N TRP A 42 -12.73 -13.88 21.99
CA TRP A 42 -14.07 -13.39 22.27
C TRP A 42 -15.12 -14.26 21.55
N THR A 43 -16.28 -14.44 22.16
CA THR A 43 -17.37 -15.23 21.61
C THR A 43 -18.72 -14.66 22.01
N LYS A 44 -19.66 -14.60 21.08
CA LYS A 44 -21.01 -14.10 21.33
C LYS A 44 -22.06 -14.91 20.61
N GLU A 45 -23.09 -15.32 21.35
CA GLU A 45 -24.25 -16.02 20.82
C GLU A 45 -25.40 -15.06 20.53
N GLY A 46 -26.18 -15.35 19.49
CA GLY A 46 -27.37 -14.59 19.13
C GLY A 46 -28.49 -14.70 20.16
N GLU A 47 -29.30 -13.65 20.24
CA GLU A 47 -30.35 -13.51 21.25
C GLU A 47 -31.54 -14.46 21.04
N ILE A 48 -31.84 -14.80 19.77
CA ILE A 48 -33.05 -15.55 19.40
C ILE A 48 -32.73 -16.67 18.41
N ALA A 49 -33.40 -17.82 18.54
CA ALA A 49 -33.37 -18.87 17.52
C ALA A 49 -33.97 -18.35 16.20
N GLY A 50 -33.39 -18.76 15.08
CA GLY A 50 -33.73 -18.20 13.75
C GLY A 50 -33.30 -16.74 13.53
N GLY A 51 -32.54 -16.13 14.43
CA GLY A 51 -32.01 -14.76 14.25
C GLY A 51 -30.86 -14.68 13.24
N TYR A 52 -30.13 -15.79 13.04
CA TYR A 52 -28.96 -15.92 12.17
C TYR A 52 -27.85 -14.92 12.50
N PHE A 53 -27.58 -14.69 13.79
CA PHE A 53 -26.47 -13.84 14.24
C PHE A 53 -25.12 -14.35 13.72
N GLY A 54 -24.33 -13.47 13.14
CA GLY A 54 -23.07 -13.86 12.49
C GLY A 54 -23.26 -14.35 11.06
N ILE A 55 -24.40 -14.09 10.41
CA ILE A 55 -24.56 -14.34 8.96
C ILE A 55 -23.55 -13.54 8.13
N SER A 56 -23.30 -12.31 8.56
CA SER A 56 -22.29 -11.43 8.04
C SER A 56 -21.60 -10.77 9.23
N ALA A 57 -20.28 -10.79 9.23
CA ALA A 57 -19.45 -10.15 10.23
C ALA A 57 -18.26 -9.52 9.49
N SER A 58 -17.92 -8.29 9.86
CA SER A 58 -16.83 -7.55 9.23
C SER A 58 -16.16 -6.61 10.23
N THR A 59 -14.99 -6.10 9.87
CA THR A 59 -14.48 -4.88 10.52
C THR A 59 -15.47 -3.74 10.26
N ALA A 60 -15.70 -2.92 11.26
CA ALA A 60 -16.37 -1.63 11.11
C ALA A 60 -15.36 -0.49 10.88
N GLY A 61 -14.05 -0.78 10.97
CA GLY A 61 -13.01 0.23 11.12
C GLY A 61 -12.99 0.79 12.54
N ASP A 62 -12.39 1.95 12.74
CA ASP A 62 -12.38 2.65 14.04
C ASP A 62 -13.51 3.70 14.01
N VAL A 63 -14.72 3.30 14.44
CA VAL A 63 -15.92 4.14 14.29
C VAL A 63 -16.03 5.22 15.37
N ASN A 64 -15.26 5.08 16.45
CA ASN A 64 -15.26 5.99 17.59
C ASN A 64 -13.95 6.79 17.75
N GLY A 65 -12.93 6.51 16.93
CA GLY A 65 -11.65 7.21 16.90
C GLY A 65 -10.75 6.91 18.10
N ASP A 66 -10.94 5.78 18.77
CA ASP A 66 -10.17 5.41 19.97
C ASP A 66 -8.85 4.69 19.66
N GLY A 67 -8.60 4.42 18.37
CA GLY A 67 -7.40 3.78 17.87
C GLY A 67 -7.44 2.25 17.84
N TYR A 68 -8.57 1.63 18.19
CA TYR A 68 -8.81 0.21 18.08
C TYR A 68 -9.81 -0.07 16.95
N SER A 69 -9.66 -1.21 16.27
CA SER A 69 -10.66 -1.61 15.29
C SER A 69 -11.94 -2.11 15.98
N ASP A 70 -13.08 -1.77 15.40
CA ASP A 70 -14.40 -2.21 15.82
C ASP A 70 -14.93 -3.28 14.88
N ILE A 71 -15.96 -4.00 15.31
CA ILE A 71 -16.62 -4.99 14.46
C ILE A 71 -18.12 -4.76 14.36
N ILE A 72 -18.68 -5.16 13.23
CA ILE A 72 -20.12 -5.17 13.00
C ILE A 72 -20.61 -6.55 12.61
N ILE A 73 -21.75 -6.94 13.17
CA ILE A 73 -22.35 -8.27 13.00
C ILE A 73 -23.83 -8.13 12.66
N GLY A 74 -24.25 -8.84 11.63
CA GLY A 74 -25.63 -8.94 11.19
C GLY A 74 -26.40 -10.14 11.76
N ALA A 75 -27.72 -9.98 11.89
CA ALA A 75 -28.69 -11.00 12.28
C ALA A 75 -30.01 -10.76 11.54
N PHE A 76 -30.05 -11.13 10.25
CA PHE A 76 -31.17 -10.77 9.37
C PHE A 76 -32.51 -11.41 9.75
N GLY A 77 -32.50 -12.50 10.53
CA GLY A 77 -33.71 -13.22 10.92
C GLY A 77 -34.48 -12.59 12.08
N CYS A 78 -33.88 -11.61 12.77
CA CYS A 78 -34.52 -10.91 13.89
C CYS A 78 -35.83 -10.23 13.50
N ASN A 79 -36.77 -10.15 14.46
CA ASN A 79 -38.06 -9.46 14.32
C ASN A 79 -38.83 -9.87 13.06
N SER A 80 -39.11 -11.18 12.90
CA SER A 80 -39.80 -11.72 11.73
C SER A 80 -39.11 -11.38 10.40
N GLY A 81 -37.78 -11.46 10.38
CA GLY A 81 -36.98 -11.17 9.20
C GLY A 81 -36.85 -9.68 8.85
N ALA A 82 -37.28 -8.76 9.72
CA ALA A 82 -36.92 -7.36 9.53
C ALA A 82 -35.40 -7.16 9.65
N GLY A 83 -34.76 -7.98 10.49
CA GLY A 83 -33.34 -8.02 10.67
C GLY A 83 -32.81 -7.04 11.71
N ARG A 84 -31.56 -7.25 12.11
CA ARG A 84 -30.88 -6.45 13.11
C ARG A 84 -29.38 -6.49 12.90
N THR A 85 -28.71 -5.42 13.32
CA THR A 85 -27.24 -5.29 13.28
C THR A 85 -26.71 -4.81 14.63
N TYR A 86 -25.50 -5.25 14.97
CA TYR A 86 -24.82 -5.00 16.24
C TYR A 86 -23.39 -4.53 15.99
N LEU A 87 -22.98 -3.44 16.64
CA LEU A 87 -21.60 -2.98 16.70
C LEU A 87 -20.98 -3.38 18.05
N TYR A 88 -19.77 -3.91 18.03
CA TYR A 88 -18.95 -4.12 19.23
C TYR A 88 -17.66 -3.34 19.05
N CYS A 89 -17.37 -2.43 19.98
CA CYS A 89 -16.15 -1.63 19.90
C CYS A 89 -14.94 -2.41 20.41
N GLY A 90 -13.79 -2.17 19.80
CA GLY A 90 -12.49 -2.61 20.28
C GLY A 90 -12.05 -1.88 21.54
N GLY A 91 -10.86 -2.22 22.02
CA GLY A 91 -10.26 -1.56 23.18
C GLY A 91 -9.05 -2.31 23.71
N SER A 92 -8.35 -1.72 24.69
CA SER A 92 -7.12 -2.29 25.28
C SER A 92 -7.27 -3.71 25.86
N THR A 93 -8.49 -4.17 26.13
CA THR A 93 -8.80 -5.54 26.59
C THR A 93 -9.53 -6.36 25.54
N GLY A 94 -9.54 -5.93 24.28
CA GLY A 94 -10.33 -6.47 23.19
C GLY A 94 -11.77 -5.94 23.15
N LEU A 95 -12.63 -6.66 22.42
CA LEU A 95 -14.02 -6.25 22.15
C LEU A 95 -14.88 -6.09 23.40
N SER A 96 -15.79 -5.13 23.34
CA SER A 96 -16.83 -4.90 24.35
C SER A 96 -17.69 -6.16 24.60
N SER A 97 -18.13 -6.34 25.85
CA SER A 97 -18.98 -7.49 26.23
C SER A 97 -20.44 -7.31 25.79
N SER A 98 -20.87 -6.06 25.62
CA SER A 98 -22.20 -5.65 25.16
C SER A 98 -22.07 -4.79 23.91
N PRO A 99 -23.03 -4.86 22.98
CA PRO A 99 -22.97 -4.05 21.77
C PRO A 99 -23.05 -2.57 22.11
N SER A 100 -22.17 -1.78 21.50
CA SER A 100 -22.14 -0.31 21.63
C SER A 100 -23.25 0.35 20.82
N TRP A 101 -23.74 -0.33 19.78
CA TRP A 101 -24.84 0.13 18.93
C TRP A 101 -25.67 -1.06 18.43
N ILE A 102 -26.99 -0.89 18.38
CA ILE A 102 -27.93 -1.88 17.86
C ILE A 102 -28.95 -1.16 16.96
N ARG A 103 -29.24 -1.74 15.80
CA ARG A 103 -30.28 -1.23 14.91
C ARG A 103 -31.13 -2.33 14.31
N ASN A 104 -32.44 -2.13 14.35
CA ASN A 104 -33.43 -2.99 13.69
C ASN A 104 -33.69 -2.52 12.26
N GLY A 105 -34.05 -3.45 11.38
CA GLY A 105 -34.64 -3.13 10.08
C GLY A 105 -36.03 -2.52 10.20
N GLU A 106 -36.50 -1.95 9.09
CA GLU A 106 -37.73 -1.14 9.05
C GLU A 106 -39.00 -2.02 9.03
N ASN A 107 -39.05 -3.01 8.14
CA ASN A 107 -40.23 -3.86 7.93
C ASN A 107 -39.88 -5.34 7.95
N MET A 108 -40.87 -6.19 8.20
CA MET A 108 -40.70 -7.65 8.13
C MET A 108 -40.17 -8.08 6.76
N SER A 109 -39.34 -9.11 6.76
CA SER A 109 -38.68 -9.67 5.57
C SER A 109 -37.73 -8.72 4.81
N ASP A 110 -37.41 -7.53 5.32
CA ASP A 110 -36.40 -6.64 4.73
C ASP A 110 -34.98 -7.24 4.80
N MET A 111 -34.74 -8.12 5.78
CA MET A 111 -33.47 -8.81 6.02
C MET A 111 -32.32 -7.84 6.28
N PHE A 112 -32.57 -6.79 7.06
CA PHE A 112 -31.55 -5.82 7.48
C PHE A 112 -30.40 -6.51 8.23
N GLY A 113 -29.15 -6.18 7.89
CA GLY A 113 -27.97 -6.83 8.44
C GLY A 113 -27.63 -8.15 7.75
N ALA A 114 -28.25 -8.49 6.62
CA ALA A 114 -27.85 -9.71 5.91
C ALA A 114 -26.44 -9.63 5.28
N THR A 115 -25.99 -8.41 4.99
CA THR A 115 -24.61 -8.07 4.63
C THR A 115 -24.22 -6.80 5.38
N VAL A 116 -23.05 -6.80 6.01
CA VAL A 116 -22.46 -5.66 6.70
C VAL A 116 -21.01 -5.48 6.28
N ALA A 117 -20.56 -4.23 6.19
CA ALA A 117 -19.18 -3.89 5.84
C ALA A 117 -18.80 -2.52 6.41
N THR A 118 -17.51 -2.25 6.57
CA THR A 118 -17.03 -0.86 6.66
C THR A 118 -17.16 -0.17 5.31
N ALA A 119 -17.47 1.13 5.33
CA ALA A 119 -17.42 2.00 4.18
C ALA A 119 -16.06 2.70 4.03
N GLY A 120 -15.16 2.56 5.02
CA GLY A 120 -14.08 3.52 5.23
C GLY A 120 -14.62 4.85 5.78
N ASP A 121 -13.87 5.93 5.65
CA ASP A 121 -14.28 7.27 6.05
C ASP A 121 -14.73 8.04 4.79
N VAL A 122 -16.04 7.99 4.52
CA VAL A 122 -16.63 8.49 3.27
C VAL A 122 -16.87 10.00 3.30
N ASN A 123 -16.83 10.63 4.49
CA ASN A 123 -17.11 12.05 4.69
C ASN A 123 -15.88 12.87 5.12
N GLY A 124 -14.75 12.22 5.40
CA GLY A 124 -13.49 12.85 5.76
C GLY A 124 -13.42 13.40 7.17
N ASP A 125 -14.25 12.92 8.08
CA ASP A 125 -14.28 13.41 9.46
C ASP A 125 -13.29 12.69 10.40
N GLY A 126 -12.59 11.67 9.89
CA GLY A 126 -11.58 10.92 10.63
C GLY A 126 -12.15 9.74 11.43
N TYR A 127 -13.40 9.37 11.23
CA TYR A 127 -14.02 8.17 11.81
C TYR A 127 -14.42 7.19 10.71
N SER A 128 -14.34 5.89 10.96
CA SER A 128 -14.85 4.91 10.00
C SER A 128 -16.38 4.87 9.99
N ASP A 129 -16.95 4.70 8.81
CA ASP A 129 -18.38 4.58 8.56
C ASP A 129 -18.75 3.13 8.20
N VAL A 130 -20.05 2.84 8.26
CA VAL A 130 -20.56 1.48 8.18
C VAL A 130 -21.71 1.34 7.19
N LEU A 131 -21.65 0.27 6.40
CA LEU A 131 -22.67 -0.15 5.46
C LEU A 131 -23.50 -1.31 6.03
N VAL A 132 -24.82 -1.21 5.87
CA VAL A 132 -25.75 -2.28 6.19
C VAL A 132 -26.73 -2.47 5.04
N ASN A 133 -26.96 -3.72 4.64
CA ASN A 133 -27.93 -4.06 3.61
C ASN A 133 -29.24 -4.63 4.17
N ALA A 134 -30.33 -4.35 3.46
CA ALA A 134 -31.63 -5.00 3.55
C ALA A 134 -32.08 -5.43 2.14
N TYR A 135 -31.55 -6.55 1.64
CA TYR A 135 -31.82 -6.98 0.26
C TYR A 135 -33.28 -7.40 0.03
N GLY A 136 -34.02 -7.76 1.07
CA GLY A 136 -35.41 -8.20 0.99
C GLY A 136 -36.41 -7.06 0.78
N PHE A 137 -35.94 -5.81 0.96
CA PHE A 137 -36.74 -4.60 0.81
C PHE A 137 -37.53 -4.58 -0.51
N ASN A 138 -38.83 -4.24 -0.40
CA ASN A 138 -39.76 -4.04 -1.51
C ASN A 138 -39.67 -5.11 -2.62
N LEU A 139 -40.04 -6.36 -2.27
CA LEU A 139 -40.01 -7.51 -3.18
C LEU A 139 -38.60 -7.76 -3.74
N ASN A 140 -37.61 -7.79 -2.85
CA ASN A 140 -36.20 -8.00 -3.17
C ASN A 140 -35.63 -6.96 -4.14
N SER A 141 -36.17 -5.74 -4.20
CA SER A 141 -35.47 -4.66 -4.92
C SER A 141 -34.14 -4.35 -4.25
N GLY A 142 -34.10 -4.49 -2.92
CA GLY A 142 -32.93 -4.29 -2.08
C GLY A 142 -32.69 -2.83 -1.75
N ARG A 143 -32.14 -2.61 -0.56
CA ARG A 143 -31.80 -1.29 -0.02
C ARG A 143 -30.49 -1.36 0.76
N ALA A 144 -29.67 -0.33 0.61
CA ALA A 144 -28.42 -0.16 1.35
C ALA A 144 -28.50 1.11 2.19
N TYR A 145 -27.83 1.07 3.34
CA TYR A 145 -27.79 2.16 4.32
C TYR A 145 -26.33 2.41 4.72
N LEU A 146 -25.98 3.67 4.89
CA LEU A 146 -24.73 4.12 5.50
C LEU A 146 -25.03 4.75 6.86
N PHE A 147 -24.25 4.40 7.88
CA PHE A 147 -24.25 5.05 9.19
C PHE A 147 -22.86 5.61 9.45
N ASN A 148 -22.79 6.89 9.81
CA ASN A 148 -21.49 7.54 10.00
C ASN A 148 -20.92 7.27 11.38
N GLY A 149 -19.60 7.17 11.45
CA GLY A 149 -18.84 7.18 12.70
C GLY A 149 -18.82 8.57 13.35
N SER A 150 -18.42 8.60 14.61
CA SER A 150 -18.15 9.84 15.36
C SER A 150 -17.48 9.50 16.68
N ALA A 151 -16.95 10.47 17.41
CA ALA A 151 -16.44 10.26 18.77
C ALA A 151 -17.46 9.61 19.75
N SER A 152 -18.76 9.66 19.44
CA SER A 152 -19.83 9.00 20.21
C SER A 152 -20.27 7.65 19.63
N GLY A 153 -19.59 7.13 18.61
CA GLY A 153 -19.94 5.94 17.84
C GLY A 153 -20.86 6.23 16.65
N LEU A 154 -21.51 5.19 16.13
CA LEU A 154 -22.36 5.27 14.94
C LEU A 154 -23.63 6.11 15.14
N THR A 155 -24.03 6.83 14.10
CA THR A 155 -25.31 7.57 14.06
C THR A 155 -26.53 6.65 14.23
N LEU A 156 -27.62 7.18 14.78
CA LEU A 156 -28.88 6.44 14.91
C LEU A 156 -29.72 6.46 13.63
N THR A 157 -29.54 7.48 12.79
CA THR A 157 -30.19 7.62 11.49
C THR A 157 -29.17 7.42 10.38
N PRO A 158 -29.54 6.75 9.28
CA PRO A 158 -28.64 6.61 8.15
C PRO A 158 -28.35 7.98 7.54
N SER A 159 -27.09 8.23 7.21
CA SER A 159 -26.63 9.43 6.49
C SER A 159 -26.89 9.32 4.99
N TRP A 160 -26.92 8.09 4.47
CA TRP A 160 -27.19 7.78 3.07
C TRP A 160 -28.02 6.51 2.93
N VAL A 161 -28.89 6.49 1.92
CA VAL A 161 -29.74 5.36 1.58
C VAL A 161 -29.84 5.26 0.06
N ALA A 162 -29.67 4.05 -0.50
CA ALA A 162 -29.97 3.77 -1.90
C ALA A 162 -30.79 2.49 -2.07
N THR A 163 -31.59 2.45 -3.13
CA THR A 163 -32.49 1.34 -3.46
C THR A 163 -32.23 0.83 -4.86
N GLY A 164 -32.43 -0.48 -5.05
CA GLY A 164 -32.35 -1.09 -6.38
C GLY A 164 -33.38 -0.56 -7.36
N GLU A 165 -33.06 -0.64 -8.66
CA GLU A 165 -33.85 -0.08 -9.76
C GLU A 165 -35.19 -0.82 -9.99
N GLY A 166 -35.33 -2.05 -9.48
CA GLY A 166 -36.54 -2.85 -9.67
C GLY A 166 -36.61 -4.06 -8.75
N ILE A 167 -37.73 -4.78 -8.76
CA ILE A 167 -37.96 -5.99 -7.96
C ILE A 167 -36.94 -7.10 -8.29
N ASN A 168 -36.65 -7.97 -7.33
CA ASN A 168 -35.69 -9.09 -7.48
C ASN A 168 -34.30 -8.68 -8.00
N ASN A 169 -33.90 -7.42 -7.82
CA ASN A 169 -32.56 -6.97 -8.18
C ASN A 169 -31.54 -7.31 -7.08
N TYR A 170 -31.99 -7.48 -5.85
CA TYR A 170 -31.17 -7.77 -4.67
C TYR A 170 -30.05 -6.74 -4.47
N PHE A 171 -30.35 -5.45 -4.72
CA PHE A 171 -29.37 -4.37 -4.59
C PHE A 171 -28.77 -4.32 -3.18
N GLY A 172 -27.45 -4.17 -3.12
CA GLY A 172 -26.67 -4.09 -1.90
C GLY A 172 -26.44 -5.45 -1.23
N ARG A 173 -26.91 -6.57 -1.79
CA ARG A 173 -26.61 -7.91 -1.25
C ARG A 173 -25.10 -8.17 -1.18
N ALA A 174 -24.37 -7.65 -2.17
CA ALA A 174 -22.94 -7.40 -2.06
C ALA A 174 -22.75 -5.88 -1.99
N ILE A 175 -22.27 -5.39 -0.85
CA ILE A 175 -21.91 -4.00 -0.67
C ILE A 175 -20.66 -3.95 0.19
N ALA A 176 -19.71 -3.10 -0.20
CA ALA A 176 -18.44 -2.91 0.48
C ALA A 176 -17.86 -1.55 0.10
N THR A 177 -16.84 -1.11 0.84
CA THR A 177 -15.99 -0.03 0.33
C THR A 177 -15.29 -0.46 -0.96
N ALA A 178 -15.09 0.51 -1.85
CA ALA A 178 -14.26 0.40 -3.03
C ALA A 178 -12.81 0.89 -2.75
N GLY A 179 -12.53 1.39 -1.55
CA GLY A 179 -11.34 2.21 -1.28
C GLY A 179 -11.53 3.63 -1.81
N ASP A 180 -10.45 4.38 -1.99
CA ASP A 180 -10.47 5.71 -2.63
C ASP A 180 -10.08 5.54 -4.10
N VAL A 181 -11.07 5.34 -4.97
CA VAL A 181 -10.82 4.95 -6.37
C VAL A 181 -10.45 6.15 -7.25
N ASN A 182 -10.73 7.37 -6.78
CA ASN A 182 -10.43 8.61 -7.48
C ASN A 182 -9.30 9.45 -6.84
N GLY A 183 -8.75 8.99 -5.70
CA GLY A 183 -7.60 9.56 -5.01
C GLY A 183 -7.88 10.91 -4.37
N ASP A 184 -9.14 11.22 -4.04
CA ASP A 184 -9.56 12.50 -3.48
C ASP A 184 -9.50 12.56 -1.95
N GLY A 185 -9.13 11.45 -1.31
CA GLY A 185 -8.97 11.30 0.13
C GLY A 185 -10.22 10.83 0.86
N TYR A 186 -11.32 10.54 0.16
CA TYR A 186 -12.55 10.00 0.73
C TYR A 186 -12.72 8.54 0.31
N SER A 187 -13.25 7.71 1.22
CA SER A 187 -13.56 6.34 0.85
C SER A 187 -14.83 6.29 -0.01
N ASP A 188 -14.83 5.41 -1.00
CA ASP A 188 -15.92 5.17 -1.94
C ASP A 188 -16.60 3.83 -1.64
N VAL A 189 -17.78 3.61 -2.24
CA VAL A 189 -18.60 2.41 -2.01
C VAL A 189 -19.03 1.78 -3.33
N ILE A 190 -18.89 0.46 -3.41
CA ILE A 190 -19.40 -0.35 -4.52
C ILE A 190 -20.56 -1.22 -4.04
N ALA A 191 -21.66 -1.22 -4.79
CA ALA A 191 -22.84 -2.04 -4.53
C ALA A 191 -23.21 -2.89 -5.75
N GLY A 192 -23.58 -4.14 -5.52
CA GLY A 192 -24.05 -5.07 -6.53
C GLY A 192 -25.57 -5.27 -6.50
N ALA A 193 -26.17 -5.46 -7.68
CA ALA A 193 -27.54 -5.89 -7.90
C ALA A 193 -27.53 -7.11 -8.82
N TRP A 194 -27.13 -8.26 -8.28
CA TRP A 194 -26.88 -9.47 -9.06
C TRP A 194 -28.11 -10.03 -9.76
N GLY A 195 -29.32 -9.73 -9.26
CA GLY A 195 -30.57 -10.18 -9.86
C GLY A 195 -31.04 -9.32 -11.05
N TYR A 196 -30.36 -8.20 -11.33
CA TYR A 196 -30.72 -7.29 -12.42
C TYR A 196 -30.82 -8.03 -13.76
N ASN A 197 -31.89 -7.75 -14.51
CA ASN A 197 -32.16 -8.26 -15.86
C ASN A 197 -31.91 -9.77 -16.01
N SER A 198 -32.75 -10.60 -15.38
CA SER A 198 -32.60 -12.08 -15.41
C SER A 198 -31.22 -12.54 -14.94
N GLU A 199 -30.80 -12.06 -13.76
CA GLU A 199 -29.51 -12.39 -13.16
C GLU A 199 -28.29 -12.04 -14.05
N THR A 200 -28.44 -11.12 -15.00
CA THR A 200 -27.28 -10.54 -15.71
C THR A 200 -26.37 -9.84 -14.70
N GLY A 201 -26.97 -9.17 -13.72
CA GLY A 201 -26.26 -8.48 -12.67
C GLY A 201 -25.76 -7.09 -13.07
N LYS A 202 -25.57 -6.24 -12.07
CA LYS A 202 -25.11 -4.85 -12.24
C LYS A 202 -24.30 -4.42 -11.02
N ALA A 203 -23.35 -3.52 -11.20
CA ALA A 203 -22.58 -2.89 -10.14
C ALA A 203 -22.63 -1.37 -10.24
N TYR A 204 -22.55 -0.71 -9.08
CA TYR A 204 -22.72 0.73 -8.91
C TYR A 204 -21.65 1.27 -7.98
N LEU A 205 -20.90 2.27 -8.42
CA LEU A 205 -19.93 3.00 -7.59
C LEU A 205 -20.56 4.31 -7.12
N TYR A 206 -20.45 4.59 -5.83
CA TYR A 206 -20.82 5.85 -5.20
C TYR A 206 -19.56 6.48 -4.61
N LEU A 207 -19.27 7.72 -4.99
CA LEU A 207 -18.07 8.40 -4.51
C LEU A 207 -18.33 9.02 -3.15
N GLY A 208 -17.33 8.97 -2.27
CA GLY A 208 -17.26 9.75 -1.06
C GLY A 208 -17.03 11.24 -1.36
N GLY A 209 -17.05 12.04 -0.31
CA GLY A 209 -16.77 13.47 -0.41
C GLY A 209 -17.11 14.24 0.86
N PRO A 210 -16.87 15.56 0.89
CA PRO A 210 -17.10 16.37 2.10
C PRO A 210 -18.53 16.35 2.64
N SER A 211 -19.51 15.92 1.85
CA SER A 211 -20.92 15.78 2.23
C SER A 211 -21.36 14.32 2.42
N GLY A 212 -20.41 13.39 2.45
CA GLY A 212 -20.65 11.94 2.42
C GLY A 212 -20.84 11.40 1.00
N LEU A 213 -21.39 10.18 0.91
CA LEU A 213 -21.59 9.49 -0.37
C LEU A 213 -22.51 10.25 -1.34
N SER A 214 -22.18 10.18 -2.62
CA SER A 214 -23.00 10.72 -3.71
C SER A 214 -24.40 10.10 -3.74
N SER A 215 -25.43 10.90 -4.05
CA SER A 215 -26.81 10.41 -4.15
C SER A 215 -27.06 9.56 -5.40
N SER A 216 -26.23 9.74 -6.44
CA SER A 216 -26.26 8.99 -7.69
C SER A 216 -24.93 8.28 -7.91
N PRO A 217 -24.94 7.12 -8.56
CA PRO A 217 -23.70 6.40 -8.85
C PRO A 217 -22.85 7.18 -9.87
N SER A 218 -21.54 7.26 -9.64
CA SER A 218 -20.57 7.86 -10.56
C SER A 218 -20.20 6.92 -11.71
N TRP A 219 -20.30 5.61 -11.46
CA TRP A 219 -20.00 4.56 -12.43
C TRP A 219 -21.00 3.41 -12.27
N VAL A 220 -21.43 2.85 -13.40
CA VAL A 220 -22.37 1.72 -13.46
C VAL A 220 -21.94 0.74 -14.54
N LYS A 221 -21.99 -0.56 -14.23
CA LYS A 221 -21.66 -1.63 -15.18
C LYS A 221 -22.61 -2.81 -15.08
N THR A 222 -23.11 -3.23 -16.22
CA THR A 222 -23.95 -4.43 -16.37
C THR A 222 -23.08 -5.63 -16.73
N GLY A 223 -23.43 -6.81 -16.22
CA GLY A 223 -22.80 -8.07 -16.58
C GLY A 223 -22.95 -8.41 -18.07
N GLU A 224 -22.10 -9.32 -18.55
CA GLU A 224 -22.00 -9.66 -19.98
C GLU A 224 -23.18 -10.52 -20.47
N THR A 225 -23.65 -11.47 -19.65
CA THR A 225 -24.67 -12.46 -19.99
C THR A 225 -25.67 -12.65 -18.87
N THR A 226 -26.89 -13.08 -19.21
CA THR A 226 -27.91 -13.46 -18.22
C THR A 226 -27.44 -14.62 -17.35
N TYR A 227 -28.01 -14.74 -16.15
CA TYR A 227 -27.68 -15.79 -15.17
C TYR A 227 -26.21 -15.81 -14.69
N SER A 228 -25.41 -14.80 -14.99
CA SER A 228 -24.01 -14.73 -14.57
C SER A 228 -23.80 -14.22 -13.14
N ARG A 229 -24.81 -13.54 -12.56
CA ARG A 229 -24.79 -12.90 -11.24
C ARG A 229 -23.65 -11.89 -11.05
N TYR A 230 -23.33 -11.11 -12.09
CA TYR A 230 -22.34 -10.04 -11.98
C TYR A 230 -22.67 -9.08 -10.83
N GLY A 231 -21.67 -8.74 -10.02
CA GLY A 231 -21.86 -7.93 -8.81
C GLY A 231 -22.09 -8.74 -7.53
N LEU A 232 -21.83 -10.05 -7.52
CA LEU A 232 -21.91 -10.90 -6.33
C LEU A 232 -20.64 -11.76 -6.19
N PRO A 233 -19.59 -11.29 -5.49
CA PRO A 233 -19.46 -10.02 -4.76
C PRO A 233 -18.82 -8.89 -5.58
N ALA A 234 -18.81 -7.67 -5.03
CA ALA A 234 -18.08 -6.51 -5.53
C ALA A 234 -17.39 -5.82 -4.34
N VAL A 235 -16.08 -5.59 -4.42
CA VAL A 235 -15.21 -5.17 -3.30
C VAL A 235 -13.96 -4.43 -3.79
N SER A 236 -13.32 -3.65 -2.91
CA SER A 236 -11.97 -3.12 -3.19
C SER A 236 -10.95 -4.25 -3.39
N ALA A 237 -10.04 -4.05 -4.34
CA ALA A 237 -8.86 -4.87 -4.58
C ALA A 237 -7.61 -4.31 -3.88
N GLY A 238 -7.70 -3.12 -3.30
CA GLY A 238 -6.53 -2.30 -2.98
C GLY A 238 -5.92 -1.66 -4.23
N ASP A 239 -4.69 -1.18 -4.15
CA ASP A 239 -3.93 -0.59 -5.25
C ASP A 239 -3.01 -1.67 -5.84
N VAL A 240 -3.55 -2.42 -6.80
CA VAL A 240 -2.93 -3.63 -7.33
C VAL A 240 -1.86 -3.32 -8.38
N ASN A 241 -1.84 -2.09 -8.92
CA ASN A 241 -0.86 -1.64 -9.91
C ASN A 241 0.10 -0.57 -9.36
N GLY A 242 -0.14 -0.08 -8.15
CA GLY A 242 0.65 0.93 -7.45
C GLY A 242 0.49 2.35 -7.99
N ASP A 243 -0.53 2.67 -8.76
CA ASP A 243 -0.69 4.04 -9.27
C ASP A 243 -1.22 5.03 -8.19
N GLY A 244 -1.54 4.51 -7.01
CA GLY A 244 -2.01 5.26 -5.87
C GLY A 244 -3.53 5.42 -5.83
N PHE A 245 -4.29 4.72 -6.68
CA PHE A 245 -5.74 4.69 -6.64
C PHE A 245 -6.21 3.30 -6.19
N SER A 246 -7.29 3.23 -5.42
CA SER A 246 -7.87 1.93 -5.10
C SER A 246 -8.57 1.34 -6.33
N ASP A 247 -8.40 0.04 -6.53
CA ASP A 247 -9.01 -0.74 -7.60
C ASP A 247 -10.18 -1.57 -7.08
N VAL A 248 -11.00 -2.10 -7.99
CA VAL A 248 -12.22 -2.84 -7.64
C VAL A 248 -12.27 -4.21 -8.33
N LEU A 249 -12.61 -5.23 -7.56
CA LEU A 249 -12.95 -6.56 -8.04
C LEU A 249 -14.47 -6.75 -8.10
N ILE A 250 -14.92 -7.40 -9.17
CA ILE A 250 -16.32 -7.81 -9.31
C ILE A 250 -16.38 -9.27 -9.75
N GLY A 251 -17.19 -10.05 -9.07
CA GLY A 251 -17.50 -11.44 -9.35
C GLY A 251 -18.75 -11.63 -10.21
N ALA A 252 -18.72 -12.65 -11.04
CA ALA A 252 -19.87 -13.22 -11.75
C ALA A 252 -19.78 -14.75 -11.64
N ASP A 253 -20.19 -15.28 -10.51
CA ASP A 253 -19.87 -16.64 -10.10
C ASP A 253 -20.57 -17.73 -10.92
N ARG A 254 -21.61 -17.36 -11.69
CA ARG A 254 -22.35 -18.26 -12.57
C ARG A 254 -22.07 -18.06 -14.05
N PHE A 255 -21.10 -17.21 -14.40
CA PHE A 255 -20.75 -16.95 -15.79
C PHE A 255 -20.41 -18.24 -16.55
N SER A 256 -20.92 -18.37 -17.78
CA SER A 256 -20.66 -19.49 -18.71
C SER A 256 -20.80 -20.88 -18.06
N ASP A 257 -22.04 -21.32 -17.84
CA ASP A 257 -22.35 -22.63 -17.24
C ASP A 257 -21.63 -22.87 -15.91
N TYR A 258 -21.72 -21.87 -15.03
CA TYR A 258 -21.13 -21.92 -13.69
C TYR A 258 -19.60 -22.10 -13.68
N GLN A 259 -18.91 -21.88 -14.80
CA GLN A 259 -17.45 -21.77 -14.79
C GLN A 259 -17.05 -20.61 -13.85
N GLY A 260 -17.77 -19.50 -13.97
CA GLY A 260 -17.59 -18.32 -13.15
C GLY A 260 -16.42 -17.45 -13.59
N LYS A 261 -16.50 -16.15 -13.31
CA LYS A 261 -15.54 -15.13 -13.77
C LYS A 261 -15.35 -14.03 -12.73
N ALA A 262 -14.14 -13.47 -12.67
CA ALA A 262 -13.79 -12.30 -11.89
C ALA A 262 -13.25 -11.20 -12.82
N TYR A 263 -13.48 -9.95 -12.44
CA TYR A 263 -13.10 -8.76 -13.21
C TYR A 263 -12.38 -7.78 -12.29
N LEU A 264 -11.31 -7.16 -12.78
CA LEU A 264 -10.59 -6.09 -12.12
C LEU A 264 -10.77 -4.78 -12.90
N TYR A 265 -11.19 -3.74 -12.20
CA TYR A 265 -11.33 -2.37 -12.72
C TYR A 265 -10.34 -1.49 -11.96
N LEU A 266 -9.46 -0.81 -12.69
CA LEU A 266 -8.44 0.03 -12.06
C LEU A 266 -9.01 1.41 -11.72
N GLY A 267 -8.64 1.93 -10.55
CA GLY A 267 -8.92 3.30 -10.14
C GLY A 267 -8.13 4.32 -10.94
N SER A 268 -8.57 5.58 -10.90
CA SER A 268 -7.85 6.72 -11.45
C SER A 268 -8.52 8.00 -10.99
N ALA A 269 -7.87 9.15 -11.16
CA ALA A 269 -8.51 10.45 -10.90
C ALA A 269 -9.84 10.68 -11.68
N SER A 270 -10.11 9.92 -12.75
CA SER A 270 -11.37 9.97 -13.49
C SER A 270 -12.41 8.92 -13.04
N GLY A 271 -12.10 8.14 -12.01
CA GLY A 271 -12.87 6.98 -11.55
C GLY A 271 -12.39 5.65 -12.15
N LEU A 272 -13.22 4.62 -12.03
CA LEU A 272 -12.91 3.25 -12.46
C LEU A 272 -12.78 3.11 -13.98
N SER A 273 -11.85 2.26 -14.41
CA SER A 273 -11.64 1.93 -15.81
C SER A 273 -12.88 1.32 -16.49
N SER A 274 -13.01 1.53 -17.80
CA SER A 274 -13.95 0.80 -18.65
C SER A 274 -13.37 0.72 -20.07
N PRO A 275 -13.04 -0.47 -20.60
CA PRO A 275 -13.33 -1.82 -20.06
C PRO A 275 -12.51 -2.18 -18.81
N HIS A 276 -12.80 -3.36 -18.24
CA HIS A 276 -11.99 -3.94 -17.17
C HIS A 276 -10.53 -4.13 -17.63
N SER A 277 -9.59 -4.02 -16.69
CA SER A 277 -8.15 -4.12 -16.97
C SER A 277 -7.64 -5.57 -16.90
N TRP A 278 -8.33 -6.43 -16.14
CA TRP A 278 -8.05 -7.86 -16.07
C TRP A 278 -9.33 -8.66 -15.84
N SER A 279 -9.33 -9.92 -16.27
CA SER A 279 -10.33 -10.90 -15.84
C SER A 279 -9.72 -12.30 -15.70
N GLY A 280 -10.33 -13.12 -14.85
CA GLY A 280 -9.97 -14.52 -14.63
C GLY A 280 -11.21 -15.41 -14.64
N SER A 281 -11.06 -16.67 -15.05
CA SER A 281 -12.16 -17.64 -15.13
C SER A 281 -11.84 -18.90 -14.33
N GLY A 282 -12.89 -19.61 -13.91
CA GLY A 282 -12.75 -20.89 -13.22
C GLY A 282 -12.07 -21.98 -14.06
N PRO A 283 -11.44 -22.98 -13.41
CA PRO A 283 -10.66 -24.03 -14.08
C PRO A 283 -11.50 -24.99 -14.94
N GLY A 284 -12.83 -24.95 -14.84
CA GLY A 284 -13.76 -25.73 -15.65
C GLY A 284 -15.22 -25.37 -15.35
N GLU A 285 -16.15 -26.01 -16.06
CA GLU A 285 -17.60 -25.88 -15.82
C GLU A 285 -17.95 -26.18 -14.36
N ASN A 286 -19.02 -25.56 -13.85
CA ASN A 286 -19.49 -25.73 -12.47
C ASN A 286 -18.48 -25.40 -11.36
N SER A 287 -17.36 -24.73 -11.65
CA SER A 287 -16.39 -24.32 -10.62
C SER A 287 -16.94 -23.28 -9.64
N CYS A 288 -17.92 -22.50 -10.08
CA CYS A 288 -18.47 -21.32 -9.40
C CYS A 288 -17.38 -20.33 -8.96
N TYR A 289 -16.42 -20.07 -9.85
CA TYR A 289 -15.32 -19.12 -9.64
C TYR A 289 -15.84 -17.68 -9.66
N GLY A 290 -15.32 -16.81 -8.80
CA GLY A 290 -15.66 -15.39 -8.82
C GLY A 290 -16.14 -14.84 -7.49
N TYR A 291 -16.03 -15.60 -6.40
CA TYR A 291 -16.16 -15.04 -5.06
C TYR A 291 -14.86 -14.30 -4.71
N VAL A 292 -14.84 -13.00 -4.99
CA VAL A 292 -13.64 -12.15 -4.89
C VAL A 292 -13.47 -11.49 -3.52
N SER A 293 -12.22 -11.28 -3.11
CA SER A 293 -11.82 -10.41 -2.01
C SER A 293 -10.45 -9.79 -2.30
N GLY A 294 -10.21 -8.55 -1.85
CA GLY A 294 -8.85 -8.08 -1.63
C GLY A 294 -8.17 -8.96 -0.57
N ALA A 295 -6.88 -9.24 -0.76
CA ALA A 295 -6.06 -10.02 0.16
C ALA A 295 -5.08 -9.15 0.96
N GLY A 296 -4.92 -7.87 0.60
CA GLY A 296 -3.83 -7.03 1.09
C GLY A 296 -2.50 -7.39 0.42
N ASP A 297 -1.39 -6.92 0.95
CA ASP A 297 -0.05 -7.26 0.46
C ASP A 297 0.43 -8.54 1.17
N VAL A 298 0.10 -9.71 0.62
CA VAL A 298 0.40 -11.00 1.27
C VAL A 298 1.81 -11.49 0.98
N ASN A 299 2.46 -10.96 -0.05
CA ASN A 299 3.83 -11.33 -0.43
C ASN A 299 4.88 -10.27 -0.01
N GLY A 300 4.46 -9.12 0.51
CA GLY A 300 5.31 -8.03 1.01
C GLY A 300 5.93 -7.18 -0.10
N ASP A 301 5.35 -7.16 -1.30
CA ASP A 301 5.89 -6.50 -2.48
C ASP A 301 5.41 -5.05 -2.66
N GLY A 302 4.54 -4.58 -1.76
CA GLY A 302 4.02 -3.23 -1.69
C GLY A 302 2.78 -2.97 -2.55
N TYR A 303 2.18 -4.00 -3.15
CA TYR A 303 0.95 -3.91 -3.93
C TYR A 303 -0.22 -4.63 -3.26
N GLY A 304 -1.44 -4.23 -3.62
CA GLY A 304 -2.62 -5.00 -3.27
C GLY A 304 -2.65 -6.34 -4.03
N ASP A 305 -2.81 -7.45 -3.30
CA ASP A 305 -3.07 -8.76 -3.85
C ASP A 305 -4.57 -9.10 -3.77
N ILE A 306 -4.99 -10.07 -4.56
CA ILE A 306 -6.39 -10.49 -4.62
C ILE A 306 -6.53 -11.99 -4.46
N VAL A 307 -7.67 -12.41 -3.92
CA VAL A 307 -8.06 -13.82 -3.83
C VAL A 307 -9.43 -14.04 -4.46
N VAL A 308 -9.56 -15.14 -5.19
CA VAL A 308 -10.82 -15.54 -5.83
C VAL A 308 -11.16 -16.97 -5.43
N GLY A 309 -12.33 -17.14 -4.82
CA GLY A 309 -12.90 -18.44 -4.50
C GLY A 309 -13.64 -19.06 -5.68
N ALA A 310 -13.48 -20.37 -5.82
CA ALA A 310 -14.27 -21.25 -6.65
C ALA A 310 -14.82 -22.37 -5.76
N TYR A 311 -15.94 -22.11 -5.10
CA TYR A 311 -16.43 -22.93 -3.97
C TYR A 311 -16.96 -24.29 -4.41
N TYR A 312 -17.02 -24.58 -5.70
CA TYR A 312 -17.45 -25.86 -6.22
C TYR A 312 -16.41 -26.53 -7.12
N ALA A 313 -15.23 -25.94 -7.33
CA ALA A 313 -14.14 -26.55 -8.10
C ALA A 313 -13.52 -27.75 -7.34
N PRO A 314 -13.14 -28.85 -8.04
CA PRO A 314 -13.20 -29.09 -9.49
C PRO A 314 -14.56 -29.62 -10.03
N GLY A 315 -15.65 -29.45 -9.29
CA GLY A 315 -17.00 -29.90 -9.65
C GLY A 315 -17.64 -30.84 -8.61
N ASP A 316 -16.94 -31.09 -7.51
CA ASP A 316 -17.32 -32.06 -6.46
C ASP A 316 -17.65 -31.40 -5.11
N GLY A 317 -17.61 -30.06 -5.04
CA GLY A 317 -17.86 -29.30 -3.81
C GLY A 317 -16.67 -29.20 -2.85
N THR A 318 -15.46 -29.63 -3.25
CA THR A 318 -14.23 -29.45 -2.43
C THR A 318 -13.90 -27.98 -2.24
N GLY A 319 -14.03 -27.19 -3.30
CA GLY A 319 -13.73 -25.77 -3.32
C GLY A 319 -12.24 -25.47 -3.46
N MET A 320 -11.92 -24.34 -4.09
CA MET A 320 -10.55 -23.85 -4.26
C MET A 320 -10.48 -22.33 -4.04
N ALA A 321 -9.31 -21.84 -3.64
CA ALA A 321 -8.98 -20.42 -3.59
C ALA A 321 -7.75 -20.14 -4.46
N PHE A 322 -7.85 -19.12 -5.31
CA PHE A 322 -6.81 -18.68 -6.23
C PHE A 322 -6.26 -17.34 -5.78
N PHE A 323 -4.96 -17.25 -5.55
CA PHE A 323 -4.26 -16.02 -5.22
C PHE A 323 -3.61 -15.42 -6.45
N TYR A 324 -3.76 -14.11 -6.64
CA TYR A 324 -3.10 -13.35 -7.70
C TYR A 324 -2.37 -12.18 -7.06
N TYR A 325 -1.08 -12.07 -7.38
CA TYR A 325 -0.25 -10.98 -6.87
C TYR A 325 -0.40 -9.73 -7.72
N GLY A 326 -0.35 -8.57 -7.08
CA GLY A 326 -0.35 -7.27 -7.75
C GLY A 326 0.82 -7.08 -8.71
N ASN A 327 0.69 -6.12 -9.63
CA ASN A 327 1.72 -5.60 -10.54
C ASN A 327 2.35 -6.59 -11.55
N GLY A 328 2.05 -7.89 -11.50
CA GLY A 328 2.45 -8.89 -12.52
C GLY A 328 3.96 -8.96 -12.84
N GLY A 329 4.81 -8.41 -11.97
CA GLY A 329 6.24 -8.16 -12.20
C GLY A 329 7.04 -8.10 -10.90
N ALA A 330 8.29 -7.63 -10.94
CA ALA A 330 9.08 -7.46 -9.72
C ALA A 330 8.43 -6.43 -8.78
N GLY A 331 8.27 -6.80 -7.51
CA GLY A 331 7.75 -5.93 -6.46
C GLY A 331 8.42 -4.56 -6.43
N VAL A 332 7.70 -3.52 -6.01
CA VAL A 332 8.37 -2.26 -5.73
C VAL A 332 9.03 -2.41 -4.38
N THR A 333 10.36 -2.40 -4.41
CA THR A 333 11.15 -2.44 -3.19
C THR A 333 10.69 -1.31 -2.27
N VAL A 334 9.96 -1.64 -1.21
CA VAL A 334 9.97 -0.83 0.00
C VAL A 334 11.41 -0.86 0.45
N LYS A 335 12.13 0.27 0.30
CA LYS A 335 13.57 0.37 0.59
C LYS A 335 13.75 0.92 2.00
N PRO A 336 13.72 0.09 3.06
CA PRO A 336 14.22 0.53 4.35
C PRO A 336 15.72 0.79 4.18
N MET A 337 16.19 1.97 4.57
CA MET A 337 17.59 2.34 4.48
C MET A 337 18.06 2.92 5.81
N GLN A 338 19.29 2.59 6.19
CA GLN A 338 20.04 3.38 7.15
C GLN A 338 20.98 4.30 6.36
N MET A 339 20.96 5.58 6.68
CA MET A 339 21.78 6.61 6.03
C MET A 339 22.58 7.37 7.07
N ARG A 340 23.65 8.00 6.61
CA ARG A 340 24.39 9.00 7.39
C ARG A 340 23.44 10.10 7.87
N ASN A 341 23.80 10.72 8.98
CA ASN A 341 22.96 11.75 9.60
C ASN A 341 22.68 12.96 8.68
N ASP A 342 23.62 13.26 7.79
CA ASP A 342 23.57 14.31 6.78
C ASP A 342 22.88 13.89 5.46
N LEU A 343 22.39 12.65 5.38
CA LEU A 343 21.73 12.05 4.21
C LEU A 343 22.63 11.90 2.96
N THR A 344 23.95 12.05 3.09
CA THR A 344 24.85 12.01 1.92
C THR A 344 25.06 10.60 1.36
N ALA A 345 24.98 9.56 2.20
CA ALA A 345 25.18 8.18 1.78
C ALA A 345 24.43 7.18 2.68
N PRO A 346 24.07 5.99 2.15
CA PRO A 346 23.65 4.86 2.96
C PRO A 346 24.80 4.34 3.86
N ILE A 347 24.46 3.73 5.00
CA ILE A 347 25.42 2.99 5.83
C ILE A 347 25.22 1.50 5.53
N PRO A 348 26.26 0.74 5.14
CA PRO A 348 26.12 -0.71 4.92
C PRO A 348 25.79 -1.45 6.22
N VAL A 349 25.23 -2.65 6.12
CA VAL A 349 24.99 -3.54 7.28
C VAL A 349 26.30 -3.73 8.06
N GLY A 350 26.23 -3.59 9.39
CA GLY A 350 27.39 -3.65 10.29
C GLY A 350 28.36 -2.47 10.19
N GLY A 351 28.01 -1.43 9.42
CA GLY A 351 28.74 -0.17 9.31
C GLY A 351 28.61 0.71 10.55
N ASN A 352 29.21 1.91 10.51
CA ASN A 352 29.28 2.82 11.66
C ASN A 352 28.33 4.02 11.51
N ALA A 353 27.57 4.32 12.57
CA ALA A 353 26.85 5.57 12.75
C ALA A 353 27.76 6.54 13.51
N TYR A 354 28.38 7.46 12.77
CA TYR A 354 29.32 8.44 13.29
C TYR A 354 28.64 9.50 14.15
N GLU A 355 29.37 9.98 15.17
CA GLU A 355 28.81 10.83 16.23
C GLU A 355 27.52 10.26 16.83
N GLN A 356 27.41 8.92 16.83
CA GLN A 356 26.24 8.16 17.27
C GLN A 356 24.94 8.51 16.51
N LYS A 357 25.03 9.13 15.32
CA LYS A 357 23.84 9.60 14.59
C LYS A 357 23.69 8.90 13.26
N LEU A 358 22.44 8.59 12.92
CA LEU A 358 22.04 8.10 11.60
C LEU A 358 20.65 8.62 11.24
N ARG A 359 20.22 8.35 10.02
CA ARG A 359 18.85 8.54 9.55
C ARG A 359 18.29 7.19 9.14
N LEU A 360 17.13 6.82 9.65
CA LEU A 360 16.35 5.73 9.06
C LEU A 360 15.43 6.31 8.00
N CYS A 361 15.36 5.64 6.86
CA CYS A 361 14.56 6.09 5.72
C CYS A 361 13.59 5.00 5.28
N LEU A 362 12.37 5.40 4.96
CA LEU A 362 11.33 4.50 4.46
C LEU A 362 10.46 5.22 3.43
N LYS A 363 10.16 4.57 2.31
CA LYS A 363 9.12 5.02 1.39
C LYS A 363 7.77 4.59 1.96
N LEU A 364 6.96 5.54 2.40
CA LEU A 364 5.59 5.25 2.83
C LEU A 364 4.74 5.01 1.58
N ARG A 365 4.34 3.76 1.35
CA ARG A 365 3.38 3.33 0.32
C ARG A 365 2.36 2.40 0.95
N SER A 366 1.13 2.44 0.46
CA SER A 366 0.05 1.59 0.95
C SER A 366 -0.43 0.66 -0.15
N PRO A 367 -0.69 -0.63 0.13
CA PRO A 367 -1.27 -1.56 -0.83
C PRO A 367 -2.75 -1.31 -1.09
N ILE A 368 -3.36 -0.30 -0.46
CA ILE A 368 -4.75 0.09 -0.68
C ILE A 368 -4.88 1.43 -1.43
N GLY A 369 -3.79 2.03 -1.88
CA GLY A 369 -3.78 3.29 -2.64
C GLY A 369 -3.28 4.49 -1.84
N LYS A 370 -3.76 5.68 -2.19
CA LYS A 370 -3.38 6.92 -1.50
C LYS A 370 -4.07 7.01 -0.14
N VAL A 371 -3.26 6.99 0.93
CA VAL A 371 -3.71 7.11 2.31
C VAL A 371 -2.72 7.94 3.12
N TRP A 372 -3.25 8.59 4.15
CA TRP A 372 -2.41 9.16 5.20
C TRP A 372 -1.68 8.04 5.94
N SER A 373 -0.37 8.17 6.06
CA SER A 373 0.50 7.17 6.67
C SER A 373 1.65 7.84 7.39
N LYS A 374 2.30 7.10 8.30
CA LYS A 374 3.46 7.59 9.03
C LYS A 374 4.46 6.48 9.29
N MET A 375 5.71 6.84 9.49
CA MET A 375 6.76 5.88 9.82
C MET A 375 6.69 5.53 11.31
N GLU A 376 6.76 4.23 11.63
CA GLU A 376 7.07 3.74 12.97
C GLU A 376 8.41 3.01 12.94
N TRP A 377 9.17 3.10 14.03
CA TRP A 377 10.46 2.45 14.14
C TRP A 377 10.76 2.01 15.57
N GLN A 378 11.63 1.01 15.68
CA GLN A 378 12.26 0.61 16.93
C GLN A 378 13.74 0.38 16.70
N ILE A 379 14.52 0.72 17.72
CA ILE A 379 15.94 0.43 17.76
C ILE A 379 16.26 -0.31 19.05
N ALA A 380 17.05 -1.38 18.94
CA ALA A 380 17.42 -2.23 20.05
C ALA A 380 18.93 -2.47 20.04
N PRO A 381 19.59 -2.52 21.21
CA PRO A 381 20.95 -3.01 21.30
C PRO A 381 21.06 -4.42 20.73
N TRP A 382 22.15 -4.74 20.06
CA TRP A 382 22.37 -6.06 19.49
C TRP A 382 22.30 -7.15 20.58
N GLY A 383 21.61 -8.24 20.28
CA GLY A 383 21.31 -9.32 21.24
C GLY A 383 20.11 -9.06 22.15
N SER A 384 19.50 -7.86 22.10
CA SER A 384 18.24 -7.58 22.79
C SER A 384 17.04 -7.94 21.91
N THR A 385 15.94 -8.34 22.54
CA THR A 385 14.66 -8.57 21.85
C THR A 385 13.96 -7.24 21.56
N PHE A 386 13.27 -7.14 20.41
CA PHE A 386 12.31 -6.06 20.19
C PHE A 386 11.08 -6.28 21.07
N SER A 387 10.93 -5.44 22.08
CA SER A 387 9.82 -5.43 23.04
C SER A 387 9.46 -3.99 23.36
N PRO A 388 8.19 -3.55 23.17
CA PRO A 388 7.77 -2.18 23.46
C PRO A 388 8.06 -1.72 24.90
N SER A 389 8.16 -2.66 25.86
CA SER A 389 8.52 -2.36 27.25
C SER A 389 10.01 -2.07 27.48
N VAL A 390 10.89 -2.55 26.58
CA VAL A 390 12.35 -2.43 26.68
C VAL A 390 12.89 -1.39 25.71
N ASN A 391 12.38 -1.39 24.48
CA ASN A 391 12.71 -0.46 23.41
C ASN A 391 11.37 0.05 22.82
N PRO A 392 10.79 1.14 23.35
CA PRO A 392 9.48 1.62 22.92
C PRO A 392 9.39 1.87 21.42
N ILE A 393 8.22 1.56 20.83
CA ILE A 393 7.91 1.94 19.45
C ILE A 393 7.89 3.47 19.37
N GLN A 394 8.68 4.00 18.46
CA GLN A 394 8.69 5.42 18.11
C GLN A 394 7.93 5.61 16.80
N ALA A 395 7.39 6.80 16.59
CA ALA A 395 6.62 7.13 15.40
C ALA A 395 6.82 8.59 15.00
N ASP A 396 6.63 8.87 13.71
CA ASP A 396 6.45 10.22 13.21
C ASP A 396 5.30 10.89 13.99
N THR A 397 5.47 12.18 14.29
CA THR A 397 4.45 12.99 14.98
C THR A 397 3.32 13.37 14.02
N SER A 398 3.65 13.61 12.76
CA SER A 398 2.70 13.98 11.71
C SER A 398 2.32 12.78 10.85
N TRP A 399 1.10 12.83 10.31
CA TRP A 399 0.69 11.99 9.19
C TRP A 399 1.14 12.62 7.88
N TYR A 400 1.45 11.78 6.89
CA TYR A 400 1.86 12.19 5.56
C TYR A 400 1.04 11.47 4.50
N TYR A 401 0.63 12.19 3.47
CA TYR A 401 -0.07 11.62 2.33
C TYR A 401 0.94 10.88 1.42
N ASN A 402 0.74 9.59 1.18
CA ASN A 402 1.64 8.74 0.41
C ASN A 402 1.43 8.92 -1.13
N PRO A 403 2.39 8.48 -1.98
CA PRO A 403 3.72 7.99 -1.65
C PRO A 403 4.68 9.12 -1.24
N VAL A 404 5.40 8.93 -0.13
CA VAL A 404 6.41 9.90 0.35
C VAL A 404 7.63 9.19 0.92
N TYR A 405 8.83 9.72 0.69
CA TYR A 405 10.03 9.27 1.38
C TYR A 405 10.16 9.98 2.72
N ARG A 406 10.22 9.21 3.80
CA ARG A 406 10.43 9.71 5.15
C ARG A 406 11.83 9.39 5.61
N THR A 407 12.41 10.34 6.34
CA THR A 407 13.69 10.18 7.03
C THR A 407 13.54 10.64 8.47
N VAL A 408 14.05 9.85 9.41
CA VAL A 408 13.96 10.13 10.85
C VAL A 408 15.35 10.10 11.47
N PRO A 409 15.75 11.14 12.21
CA PRO A 409 17.04 11.18 12.87
C PRO A 409 17.04 10.24 14.08
N ILE A 410 18.07 9.42 14.19
CA ILE A 410 18.29 8.52 15.31
C ILE A 410 19.60 8.89 15.98
N THR A 411 19.57 9.01 17.31
CA THR A 411 20.78 9.10 18.14
C THR A 411 20.92 7.81 18.93
N LEU A 412 22.07 7.16 18.81
CA LEU A 412 22.42 5.92 19.47
C LEU A 412 23.09 6.21 20.82
N ASP A 413 22.94 5.28 21.75
CA ASP A 413 23.72 5.27 22.99
C ASP A 413 25.14 4.71 22.70
N GLU A 414 26.15 5.32 23.30
CA GLU A 414 27.56 4.99 23.11
C GLU A 414 27.98 3.70 23.80
N ASP A 415 27.31 3.33 24.88
CA ASP A 415 27.69 2.20 25.72
C ASP A 415 27.34 0.85 25.08
N LYS A 416 26.42 0.83 24.11
CA LYS A 416 25.86 -0.42 23.58
C LYS A 416 26.45 -0.88 22.25
N GLN A 417 27.33 -0.08 21.64
CA GLN A 417 28.26 -0.35 20.51
C GLN A 417 27.69 -0.96 19.21
N ARG A 418 26.60 -1.74 19.25
CA ARG A 418 25.94 -2.43 18.13
C ARG A 418 24.44 -2.41 18.33
N TYR A 419 23.70 -2.21 17.26
CA TYR A 419 22.25 -2.09 17.26
C TYR A 419 21.64 -2.88 16.11
N THR A 420 20.40 -3.27 16.32
CA THR A 420 19.47 -3.66 15.28
C THR A 420 18.29 -2.70 15.27
N TRP A 421 17.69 -2.48 14.11
CA TRP A 421 16.50 -1.65 13.98
C TRP A 421 15.47 -2.30 13.06
N ARG A 422 14.22 -1.89 13.26
CA ARG A 422 13.11 -2.22 12.36
C ARG A 422 12.23 -1.01 12.16
N VAL A 423 11.63 -0.91 10.97
CA VAL A 423 10.71 0.18 10.59
C VAL A 423 9.45 -0.40 9.99
N ARG A 424 8.32 0.27 10.10
CA ARG A 424 7.09 -0.07 9.41
C ARG A 424 6.29 1.18 9.06
N ILE A 425 5.27 1.00 8.26
CA ILE A 425 4.30 2.03 7.93
C ILE A 425 3.10 1.79 8.84
N LYS A 426 2.68 2.81 9.58
CA LYS A 426 1.35 2.85 10.17
C LYS A 426 0.42 3.57 9.20
N TYR A 427 -0.71 2.95 8.88
CA TYR A 427 -1.74 3.55 8.06
C TYR A 427 -2.77 4.24 8.94
N HIS A 428 -3.39 5.31 8.43
CA HIS A 428 -4.38 6.04 9.20
C HIS A 428 -5.61 5.15 9.46
N PRO A 429 -6.01 4.91 10.72
CA PRO A 429 -7.01 3.89 11.06
C PRO A 429 -8.36 4.14 10.39
N ALA A 430 -8.80 5.41 10.30
CA ALA A 430 -10.06 5.76 9.65
C ALA A 430 -10.04 5.63 8.11
N LYS A 431 -8.87 5.81 7.48
CA LYS A 431 -8.71 5.80 6.01
C LYS A 431 -8.19 4.47 5.47
N SER A 432 -7.74 3.57 6.36
CA SER A 432 -7.22 2.24 6.06
C SER A 432 -7.76 1.21 7.07
N PRO A 433 -9.08 1.00 7.14
CA PRO A 433 -9.72 0.22 8.21
C PRO A 433 -9.42 -1.29 8.16
N PHE A 434 -8.75 -1.76 7.11
CA PHE A 434 -8.42 -3.18 6.88
C PHE A 434 -7.03 -3.56 7.36
N ILE A 435 -6.08 -2.63 7.23
CA ILE A 435 -4.66 -2.87 7.46
C ILE A 435 -4.14 -1.69 8.29
N PRO A 436 -3.91 -1.87 9.61
CA PRO A 436 -3.41 -0.80 10.46
C PRO A 436 -1.91 -0.55 10.27
N PHE A 437 -1.17 -1.57 9.86
CA PHE A 437 0.28 -1.52 9.71
C PHE A 437 0.76 -2.33 8.51
N SER A 438 1.84 -1.89 7.87
CA SER A 438 2.65 -2.76 7.03
C SER A 438 3.40 -3.79 7.90
N PRO A 439 3.98 -4.84 7.30
CA PRO A 439 4.99 -5.64 7.96
C PRO A 439 6.14 -4.78 8.52
N TRP A 440 6.84 -5.32 9.51
CA TRP A 440 8.11 -4.77 9.95
C TRP A 440 9.18 -5.05 8.89
N PHE A 441 9.80 -3.98 8.41
CA PHE A 441 10.93 -4.00 7.50
C PHE A 441 12.25 -3.84 8.27
N THR A 442 13.25 -4.58 7.81
CA THR A 442 14.66 -4.49 8.23
C THR A 442 15.53 -4.42 6.97
N LEU A 443 16.84 -4.26 7.10
CA LEU A 443 17.71 -4.37 5.93
C LEU A 443 17.61 -5.77 5.32
N SER A 444 17.36 -5.83 4.01
CA SER A 444 17.37 -7.09 3.28
C SER A 444 18.77 -7.71 3.37
N SER A 445 18.84 -9.01 3.62
CA SER A 445 20.08 -9.81 3.76
C SER A 445 20.75 -9.79 5.13
N ASN A 446 20.17 -9.18 6.18
CA ASN A 446 20.70 -9.31 7.53
C ASN A 446 20.18 -10.59 8.23
N GLY A 447 21.07 -11.43 8.76
CA GLY A 447 20.68 -12.62 9.53
C GLY A 447 20.17 -12.26 10.93
N LEU A 448 19.36 -13.14 11.54
CA LEU A 448 18.84 -12.97 12.92
C LEU A 448 19.93 -12.70 13.99
N TYR A 449 21.19 -13.01 13.69
CA TYR A 449 22.33 -12.89 14.61
C TYR A 449 23.33 -11.79 14.22
N GLU A 450 23.04 -10.98 13.21
CA GLU A 450 23.94 -9.94 12.71
C GLU A 450 23.43 -8.53 13.08
N ALA A 451 24.35 -7.64 13.43
CA ALA A 451 24.02 -6.27 13.81
C ALA A 451 23.86 -5.39 12.58
N ASP A 452 22.80 -4.58 12.53
CA ASP A 452 22.55 -3.65 11.42
C ASP A 452 23.56 -2.49 11.41
N ILE A 453 23.89 -1.96 12.59
CA ILE A 453 24.71 -0.74 12.73
C ILE A 453 25.55 -0.76 14.01
N LYS A 454 26.75 -0.18 13.96
CA LYS A 454 27.61 0.09 15.11
C LYS A 454 27.55 1.56 15.49
N SER A 455 27.45 1.84 16.79
CA SER A 455 27.56 3.20 17.30
C SER A 455 29.03 3.55 17.48
N THR A 456 29.44 4.76 17.07
CA THR A 456 30.78 5.27 17.35
C THR A 456 30.71 6.74 17.75
N SER A 457 31.46 7.09 18.81
CA SER A 457 31.67 8.48 19.23
C SER A 457 32.69 9.21 18.35
N ALA A 458 33.43 8.49 17.51
CA ALA A 458 34.34 9.11 16.56
C ALA A 458 33.56 9.87 15.48
N ALA A 459 34.07 11.05 15.13
CA ALA A 459 33.69 11.72 13.90
C ALA A 459 33.98 10.79 12.72
N GLU A 460 33.23 10.95 11.63
CA GLU A 460 33.43 10.14 10.43
C GLU A 460 34.90 10.23 9.99
N PRO A 461 35.59 9.10 9.70
CA PRO A 461 37.01 9.07 9.34
C PRO A 461 37.37 10.04 8.22
N ASN A 462 36.38 10.50 7.45
CA ASN A 462 36.40 11.72 6.66
C ASN A 462 34.97 12.30 6.57
N PRO A 463 34.61 13.40 7.25
CA PRO A 463 33.40 14.16 6.88
C PRO A 463 33.53 14.56 5.39
N PRO A 464 32.44 14.75 4.62
CA PRO A 464 32.53 14.93 3.16
C PRO A 464 33.37 16.16 2.78
N SER A 465 34.68 15.92 2.62
CA SER A 465 35.70 16.80 2.07
C SER A 465 36.97 16.02 1.66
N GLN A 466 36.84 14.77 1.18
CA GLN A 466 37.99 14.01 0.62
C GLN A 466 37.59 13.25 -0.65
N CYS A 467 38.23 13.61 -1.77
CA CYS A 467 38.09 12.97 -3.09
C CYS A 467 38.92 11.68 -3.19
N ILE A 468 38.42 10.70 -3.94
CA ILE A 468 39.08 9.43 -4.27
C ILE A 468 39.53 9.51 -5.75
N PRO A 469 40.76 9.09 -6.12
CA PRO A 469 41.20 9.04 -7.52
C PRO A 469 40.35 8.05 -8.34
N PRO A 470 40.13 8.30 -9.65
CA PRO A 470 39.46 7.34 -10.51
C PRO A 470 40.23 6.03 -10.65
N ASP A 471 39.50 4.93 -10.51
CA ASP A 471 40.00 3.56 -10.57
C ASP A 471 39.99 2.97 -11.99
N GLU A 472 39.38 3.65 -12.96
CA GLU A 472 39.39 3.27 -14.38
C GLU A 472 39.79 4.42 -15.34
N PRO A 473 40.22 4.11 -16.58
CA PRO A 473 40.50 5.12 -17.60
C PRO A 473 39.23 5.85 -18.06
N CYS A 474 39.31 7.17 -18.26
CA CYS A 474 38.24 7.92 -18.90
C CYS A 474 38.18 7.66 -20.42
N TRP A 475 36.99 7.41 -20.96
CA TRP A 475 36.80 7.18 -22.39
C TRP A 475 36.30 8.44 -23.08
N LEU A 476 37.07 8.94 -24.05
CA LEU A 476 36.66 10.03 -24.93
C LEU A 476 35.91 9.41 -26.13
N TYR A 477 34.61 9.65 -26.25
CA TYR A 477 33.79 8.92 -27.22
C TYR A 477 33.19 9.79 -28.34
N LEU A 478 33.21 11.12 -28.23
CA LEU A 478 32.75 12.00 -29.31
C LEU A 478 33.38 13.41 -29.25
N VAL A 479 33.81 13.93 -30.40
CA VAL A 479 34.14 15.36 -30.57
C VAL A 479 33.11 15.97 -31.51
N THR A 480 32.29 16.91 -31.01
CA THR A 480 31.32 17.64 -31.83
C THR A 480 31.82 19.06 -32.09
N LYS A 481 31.47 19.63 -33.25
CA LYS A 481 31.78 21.02 -33.61
C LYS A 481 30.50 21.84 -33.56
N ASP A 482 30.47 22.86 -32.71
CA ASP A 482 29.43 23.89 -32.72
C ASP A 482 30.07 25.24 -33.03
N GLY A 483 29.71 25.83 -34.17
CA GLY A 483 30.38 27.03 -34.69
C GLY A 483 31.90 26.83 -34.92
N THR A 484 32.72 27.65 -34.27
CA THR A 484 34.19 27.59 -34.33
C THR A 484 34.84 26.73 -33.25
N ASN A 485 34.06 26.17 -32.31
CA ASN A 485 34.59 25.52 -31.11
C ASN A 485 34.46 23.98 -31.18
N TYR A 486 35.43 23.28 -30.59
CA TYR A 486 35.42 21.83 -30.44
C TYR A 486 34.88 21.47 -29.05
N THR A 487 33.87 20.59 -28.99
CA THR A 487 33.32 20.06 -27.73
C THR A 487 33.74 18.61 -27.56
N LEU A 488 34.45 18.36 -26.46
CA LEU A 488 34.94 17.05 -26.06
C LEU A 488 33.89 16.39 -25.16
N ASN A 489 33.56 15.12 -25.48
CA ASN A 489 32.67 14.31 -24.66
C ASN A 489 33.45 13.13 -24.08
N TRP A 490 33.44 12.99 -22.76
CA TRP A 490 34.04 11.84 -22.07
C TRP A 490 33.14 11.31 -20.96
N GLN A 491 33.39 10.09 -20.52
CA GLN A 491 32.74 9.46 -19.38
C GLN A 491 33.66 9.55 -18.15
N ASP A 492 33.16 10.08 -17.03
CA ASP A 492 33.82 9.96 -15.72
C ASP A 492 33.56 8.53 -15.22
N PRO A 493 34.61 7.73 -14.98
CA PRO A 493 34.46 6.38 -14.48
C PRO A 493 34.04 6.32 -13.00
N ASN A 494 34.10 7.44 -12.27
CA ASN A 494 33.78 7.50 -10.85
C ASN A 494 32.28 7.34 -10.53
N GLN A 495 31.98 6.87 -9.32
CA GLN A 495 30.60 6.75 -8.83
C GLN A 495 29.95 8.14 -8.69
N THR A 496 28.62 8.22 -8.83
CA THR A 496 27.83 9.47 -8.78
C THR A 496 27.98 10.30 -7.49
N ASN A 497 28.57 9.72 -6.44
CA ASN A 497 28.83 10.36 -5.15
C ASN A 497 30.28 10.90 -5.00
N GLN A 498 31.11 10.83 -6.06
CA GLN A 498 32.50 11.30 -6.06
C GLN A 498 32.62 12.60 -6.88
N ARG A 499 33.51 13.54 -6.48
CA ARG A 499 33.86 14.73 -7.28
C ARG A 499 35.24 14.54 -7.92
N THR A 500 35.34 14.74 -9.23
CA THR A 500 36.61 14.70 -9.98
C THR A 500 36.82 16.02 -10.73
N GLY A 501 38.03 16.57 -10.66
CA GLY A 501 38.45 17.71 -11.49
C GLY A 501 39.32 17.25 -12.64
N TRP A 502 39.27 17.92 -13.79
CA TRP A 502 40.04 17.54 -14.98
C TRP A 502 40.90 18.69 -15.54
N ASN A 503 42.10 18.33 -15.98
CA ASN A 503 43.03 19.15 -16.75
C ASN A 503 43.00 18.69 -18.20
N ILE A 504 42.88 19.64 -19.12
CA ILE A 504 42.80 19.38 -20.56
C ILE A 504 43.96 20.10 -21.22
N ARG A 505 44.82 19.33 -21.90
CA ARG A 505 45.94 19.83 -22.69
C ARG A 505 45.70 19.60 -24.17
N ARG A 506 46.26 20.47 -25.02
CA ARG A 506 46.05 20.41 -26.47
C ARG A 506 47.34 20.70 -27.25
N SER A 507 47.57 19.98 -28.34
CA SER A 507 48.69 20.21 -29.27
C SER A 507 48.29 19.91 -30.71
N ASN A 508 48.89 20.60 -31.68
CA ASN A 508 48.78 20.27 -33.12
C ASN A 508 49.84 19.26 -33.58
N ASN A 509 50.72 18.84 -32.68
CA ASN A 509 51.77 17.87 -32.95
C ASN A 509 51.75 16.76 -31.89
N ALA A 510 51.17 15.61 -32.27
CA ALA A 510 51.06 14.43 -31.40
C ALA A 510 52.40 13.81 -31.01
N SER A 511 53.49 14.12 -31.72
CA SER A 511 54.81 13.55 -31.44
C SER A 511 55.54 14.21 -30.27
N LEU A 512 55.03 15.35 -29.77
CA LEU A 512 55.59 16.00 -28.59
C LEU A 512 55.15 15.28 -27.29
N PRO A 513 55.99 15.24 -26.24
CA PRO A 513 55.60 14.70 -24.94
C PRO A 513 54.32 15.38 -24.41
N LYS A 514 53.32 14.59 -24.01
CA LYS A 514 51.96 15.10 -23.73
C LYS A 514 51.91 16.09 -22.55
N ASP A 515 52.80 15.91 -21.57
CA ASP A 515 52.99 16.81 -20.43
C ASP A 515 53.52 18.20 -20.82
N THR A 516 54.14 18.33 -22.00
CA THR A 516 54.59 19.60 -22.58
C THR A 516 53.52 20.32 -23.40
N TRP A 517 52.36 19.67 -23.63
CA TRP A 517 51.25 20.30 -24.36
C TRP A 517 50.64 21.42 -23.52
N PRO A 518 50.36 22.61 -24.10
CA PRO A 518 49.68 23.70 -23.41
C PRO A 518 48.37 23.27 -22.74
N LEU A 519 48.15 23.76 -21.52
CA LEU A 519 46.91 23.54 -20.77
C LEU A 519 45.85 24.50 -21.32
N VAL A 520 44.74 23.96 -21.82
CA VAL A 520 43.60 24.72 -22.37
C VAL A 520 42.38 24.70 -21.45
N GLY A 521 42.35 23.80 -20.45
CA GLY A 521 41.37 23.77 -19.37
C GLY A 521 41.97 23.22 -18.09
N SER A 522 41.61 23.79 -16.93
CA SER A 522 42.06 23.34 -15.62
C SER A 522 40.91 23.33 -14.63
N ASN A 523 40.91 22.36 -13.71
CA ASN A 523 39.87 22.19 -12.69
C ASN A 523 38.45 22.19 -13.27
N VAL A 524 38.26 21.51 -14.39
CA VAL A 524 36.92 21.35 -14.98
C VAL A 524 36.16 20.36 -14.09
N VAL A 525 35.13 20.85 -13.36
CA VAL A 525 34.39 20.09 -12.34
C VAL A 525 32.92 19.91 -12.72
N ASP A 526 32.33 18.81 -12.28
CA ASP A 526 30.90 18.51 -12.42
C ASP A 526 30.00 19.43 -11.56
N MET A 527 28.87 19.86 -12.12
CA MET A 527 27.79 20.57 -11.42
C MET A 527 26.49 19.76 -11.33
N ASP A 528 26.37 18.56 -11.95
CA ASP A 528 25.15 17.75 -12.02
C ASP A 528 25.43 16.22 -11.88
N GLN A 529 25.21 15.66 -10.68
CA GLN A 529 25.53 14.27 -10.29
C GLN A 529 24.60 13.18 -10.90
N GLY A 530 23.98 13.44 -12.04
CA GLY A 530 22.88 12.61 -12.59
C GLY A 530 23.14 11.88 -13.90
N THR A 531 24.19 12.22 -14.66
CA THR A 531 24.45 11.63 -15.99
C THR A 531 25.91 11.20 -16.15
N ALA A 532 26.14 10.00 -16.68
CA ALA A 532 27.48 9.41 -16.86
C ALA A 532 28.34 10.07 -17.96
N ASN A 533 27.84 11.09 -18.65
CA ASN A 533 28.43 11.66 -19.87
C ASN A 533 28.71 13.15 -19.69
N TYR A 534 29.96 13.57 -19.91
CA TYR A 534 30.46 14.93 -19.64
C TYR A 534 30.78 15.69 -20.93
N GLN A 535 30.52 17.00 -20.94
CA GLN A 535 30.80 17.89 -22.06
C GLN A 535 31.66 19.07 -21.63
N TRP A 536 32.77 19.31 -22.33
CA TRP A 536 33.55 20.53 -22.20
C TRP A 536 33.91 21.09 -23.57
N THR A 537 33.72 22.39 -23.74
CA THR A 537 33.98 23.10 -24.99
C THR A 537 35.27 23.91 -24.88
N ASP A 538 36.14 23.75 -25.88
CA ASP A 538 37.37 24.55 -25.97
C ASP A 538 37.04 25.96 -26.49
N HIS A 539 37.37 26.96 -25.68
CA HIS A 539 37.10 28.37 -25.96
C HIS A 539 38.38 29.17 -26.29
N SER A 540 39.52 28.51 -26.55
CA SER A 540 40.81 29.19 -26.76
C SER A 540 40.85 30.11 -27.99
N GLY A 541 39.86 30.02 -28.89
CA GLY A 541 39.64 31.00 -29.96
C GLY A 541 40.62 30.92 -31.16
N ASP A 542 41.30 29.79 -31.36
CA ASP A 542 42.29 29.64 -32.44
C ASP A 542 41.66 29.24 -33.81
N ASP A 543 42.31 29.68 -34.91
CA ASP A 543 41.80 29.67 -36.29
C ASP A 543 41.33 28.28 -36.77
N PRO A 544 40.05 28.11 -37.16
CA PRO A 544 39.47 26.85 -37.61
C PRO A 544 39.81 26.56 -39.07
N SER A 545 41.10 26.51 -39.42
CA SER A 545 41.50 26.02 -40.74
C SER A 545 41.18 24.51 -40.87
N PRO A 546 40.44 24.07 -41.91
CA PRO A 546 40.02 22.67 -42.08
C PRO A 546 41.15 21.63 -42.20
N SER A 547 42.41 22.08 -42.33
CA SER A 547 43.58 21.22 -42.51
C SER A 547 44.39 20.96 -41.23
N SER A 548 43.96 21.51 -40.09
CA SER A 548 44.72 21.41 -38.83
C SER A 548 44.17 20.27 -37.96
N ILE A 549 44.99 19.26 -37.68
CA ILE A 549 44.64 18.19 -36.72
C ILE A 549 45.06 18.65 -35.32
N TRP A 550 44.10 18.68 -34.40
CA TRP A 550 44.34 18.93 -32.98
C TRP A 550 44.23 17.65 -32.18
N TYR A 551 45.18 17.45 -31.26
CA TYR A 551 45.22 16.35 -30.33
C TYR A 551 44.96 16.88 -28.92
N TYR A 552 44.17 16.14 -28.15
CA TYR A 552 43.80 16.48 -26.78
C TYR A 552 44.27 15.41 -25.81
N GLN A 553 44.68 15.82 -24.63
CA GLN A 553 44.92 14.95 -23.49
C GLN A 553 44.06 15.43 -22.33
N VAL A 554 43.23 14.52 -21.80
CA VAL A 554 42.47 14.75 -20.57
C VAL A 554 43.18 14.01 -19.46
N THR A 555 43.48 14.70 -18.37
CA THR A 555 44.16 14.16 -17.19
C THR A 555 43.41 14.60 -15.95
N THR A 556 43.40 13.80 -14.90
CA THR A 556 42.81 14.20 -13.62
C THR A 556 43.56 15.40 -13.04
N TYR A 557 42.84 16.39 -12.54
CA TYR A 557 43.37 17.55 -11.82
C TYR A 557 42.97 17.51 -10.34
N ASN A 558 43.95 17.55 -9.44
CA ASN A 558 43.69 17.83 -8.03
C ASN A 558 44.94 18.43 -7.35
N ASN A 559 44.82 19.62 -6.76
CA ASN A 559 45.91 20.26 -6.01
C ASN A 559 46.26 19.56 -4.68
N ASN A 560 45.44 18.58 -4.24
CA ASN A 560 45.57 17.92 -2.94
C ASN A 560 45.90 16.41 -3.01
N CYS A 561 46.20 15.85 -4.19
CA CYS A 561 46.63 14.44 -4.36
C CYS A 561 47.84 14.34 -5.31
N PRO A 562 48.85 13.49 -5.05
CA PRO A 562 49.92 13.25 -6.02
C PRO A 562 49.34 12.57 -7.26
N ALA A 563 49.62 13.12 -8.44
CA ALA A 563 49.20 12.55 -9.72
C ALA A 563 49.80 11.15 -9.90
N GLU A 564 48.98 10.12 -10.08
CA GLU A 564 49.44 8.86 -10.65
C GLU A 564 49.39 8.96 -12.19
N GLY A 565 50.57 8.87 -12.81
CA GLY A 565 50.84 8.20 -14.09
C GLY A 565 50.12 8.67 -15.37
N PRO A 566 50.78 8.63 -16.54
CA PRO A 566 50.13 8.91 -17.81
C PRO A 566 49.21 7.75 -18.20
N PHE A 567 47.95 8.06 -18.55
CA PHE A 567 47.13 7.28 -19.47
C PHE A 567 47.00 8.07 -20.78
#